data_AF-A0A2V5JZP5-F1
#
_entry.id   AF-A0A2V5JZP5-F1
#
_cell.length_a   1.000
_cell.length_b   1.000
_cell.length_c   1.000
_cell.angle_alpha   90.00
_cell.angle_beta   90.00
_cell.angle_gamma   90.00
#
_symmetry.space_group_name_H-M   'P 1'
#
loop_
_entity.id
_entity.type
_entity.pdbx_description
1 polymer ?
#
loop_
_entity_poly.entity_id
_entity_poly.type
_entity_poly.pdbx_seq_one_letter_code
_entity_poly.pdbx_strand_id
1 'polypeptide(L)'
;MMASKKTYMIAILLLAVCVGIYGLASVKNNGAGEGSRLIVDPYRYLNDYAARVQMEARYFLELSQNLNTRSDAFLYTKGYLERNSTDDYFKSVERAMLDAYEEKDKPVVNQIIGVNNEINILIGNLYDYLNRHDDNDFAKKWGDIQKRLQAIYPLLVSGSSSDVTLYNVSNNPSEFVNNKELHVLLEKVSQIINDIYGLIRSP
;
A
#
# COMPACT_ATOMS: atom_id res chain seq x y z
N MET A 1 -12.82 35.30 1.89
CA MET A 1 -13.27 35.09 0.50
C MET A 1 -13.74 33.66 0.35
N MET A 2 -15.04 33.44 0.17
CA MET A 2 -15.63 32.11 -0.01
C MET A 2 -15.38 31.64 -1.45
N ALA A 3 -14.55 30.62 -1.64
CA ALA A 3 -14.48 29.91 -2.91
C ALA A 3 -15.78 29.11 -3.10
N SER A 4 -16.52 29.46 -4.15
CA SER A 4 -17.80 28.87 -4.52
C SER A 4 -17.68 27.37 -4.82
N LYS A 5 -18.66 26.58 -4.38
CA LYS A 5 -18.81 25.13 -4.63
C LYS A 5 -18.63 24.73 -6.11
N LYS A 6 -18.77 25.66 -7.06
CA LYS A 6 -18.55 25.40 -8.49
C LYS A 6 -17.08 25.14 -8.85
N THR A 7 -16.12 25.69 -8.11
CA THR A 7 -14.68 25.51 -8.41
C THR A 7 -14.20 24.09 -8.08
N TYR A 8 -14.79 23.45 -7.07
CA TYR A 8 -14.45 22.07 -6.69
C TYR A 8 -15.01 21.02 -7.65
N MET A 9 -16.18 21.25 -8.26
CA MET A 9 -16.73 20.32 -9.26
C MET A 9 -15.93 20.29 -10.57
N ILE A 10 -15.32 21.41 -10.96
CA ILE A 10 -14.49 21.47 -12.18
C ILE A 10 -13.16 20.73 -11.98
N ALA A 11 -12.58 20.79 -10.77
CA ALA A 11 -11.35 20.06 -10.45
C ALA A 11 -11.55 18.53 -10.44
N ILE A 12 -12.70 18.05 -9.95
CA ILE A 12 -13.02 16.61 -9.93
C ILE A 12 -13.32 16.09 -11.35
N LEU A 13 -13.96 16.90 -12.20
CA LEU A 13 -14.19 16.53 -13.61
C LEU A 13 -12.90 16.51 -14.44
N LEU A 14 -11.94 17.40 -14.18
CA LEU A 14 -10.65 17.39 -14.87
C LEU A 14 -9.77 16.18 -14.47
N LEU A 15 -9.84 15.74 -13.21
CA LEU A 15 -9.17 14.51 -12.76
C LEU A 15 -9.79 13.25 -13.40
N ALA A 16 -11.11 13.19 -13.56
CA ALA A 16 -11.78 12.07 -14.22
C ALA A 16 -11.46 12.00 -15.73
N VAL A 17 -11.28 13.14 -16.40
CA VAL A 17 -10.90 13.19 -17.82
C VAL A 17 -9.43 12.80 -18.04
N CYS A 18 -8.53 13.09 -17.10
CA CYS A 18 -7.13 12.66 -17.20
C CYS A 18 -6.98 11.13 -17.05
N VAL A 19 -7.79 10.49 -16.20
CA VAL A 19 -7.78 9.02 -16.05
C VAL A 19 -8.44 8.32 -17.25
N GLY A 20 -9.44 8.96 -17.88
CA GLY A 20 -10.13 8.40 -19.06
C GLY A 20 -9.33 8.44 -20.37
N ILE A 21 -8.40 9.37 -20.54
CA ILE A 21 -7.63 9.53 -21.79
C ILE A 21 -6.40 8.61 -21.84
N TYR A 22 -5.82 8.23 -20.71
CA TYR A 22 -4.72 7.25 -20.67
C TYR A 22 -5.16 5.80 -20.94
N GLY A 23 -6.47 5.49 -20.85
CA GLY A 23 -7.01 4.15 -21.09
C GLY A 23 -7.32 3.79 -22.55
N LEU A 24 -7.18 4.72 -23.52
CA LEU A 24 -7.63 4.51 -24.91
C LEU A 24 -6.54 4.67 -25.98
N ALA A 25 -5.31 5.01 -25.62
CA ALA A 25 -4.20 5.12 -26.57
C ALA A 25 -3.37 3.83 -26.65
N SER A 26 -3.98 2.68 -26.95
CA SER A 26 -3.24 1.43 -27.24
C SER A 26 -4.07 0.44 -28.07
N VAL A 27 -4.65 0.89 -29.19
CA VAL A 27 -5.08 -0.05 -30.25
C VAL A 27 -4.62 0.51 -31.59
N LYS A 28 -3.43 0.08 -32.00
CA LYS A 28 -3.05 0.05 -33.41
C LYS A 28 -2.35 -1.28 -33.69
N ASN A 29 -3.14 -2.21 -34.24
CA ASN A 29 -2.67 -3.44 -34.86
C ASN A 29 -1.63 -3.10 -35.93
N ASN A 30 -0.47 -3.75 -35.89
CA ASN A 30 0.33 -4.09 -37.07
C ASN A 30 0.89 -5.49 -36.86
N GLY A 31 0.71 -6.34 -37.88
CA GLY A 31 0.86 -7.79 -37.79
C GLY A 31 2.28 -8.33 -37.78
N ALA A 32 2.30 -9.63 -37.46
CA ALA A 32 3.24 -10.69 -37.83
C ALA A 32 4.74 -10.52 -37.53
N GLY A 33 5.22 -11.42 -36.67
CA GLY A 33 6.56 -12.01 -36.75
C GLY A 33 7.61 -11.37 -35.85
N GLU A 34 8.32 -12.24 -35.13
CA GLU A 34 9.48 -12.00 -34.26
C GLU A 34 9.19 -11.52 -32.84
N GLY A 35 9.80 -12.26 -31.90
CA GLY A 35 9.59 -12.16 -30.46
C GLY A 35 9.83 -10.75 -29.96
N SER A 36 8.74 -10.00 -29.85
CA SER A 36 8.70 -8.75 -29.13
C SER A 36 8.93 -9.09 -27.66
N ARG A 37 10.17 -9.01 -27.19
CA ARG A 37 10.43 -8.75 -25.77
C ARG A 37 9.65 -7.47 -25.48
N LEU A 38 8.49 -7.62 -24.83
CA LEU A 38 7.78 -6.50 -24.24
C LEU A 38 8.84 -5.68 -23.54
N ILE A 39 9.07 -4.45 -23.99
CA ILE A 39 9.80 -3.47 -23.21
C ILE A 39 8.84 -3.16 -22.06
N VAL A 40 8.91 -4.00 -21.05
CA VAL A 40 8.28 -3.84 -19.74
C VAL A 40 8.77 -2.48 -19.26
N ASP A 41 7.87 -1.52 -19.08
CA ASP A 41 8.22 -0.22 -18.52
C ASP A 41 8.32 -0.40 -16.99
N PRO A 42 9.53 -0.55 -16.41
CA PRO A 42 9.67 -0.76 -14.97
C PRO A 42 9.06 0.39 -14.15
N TYR A 43 8.95 1.60 -14.71
CA TYR A 43 8.32 2.73 -14.02
C TYR A 43 6.83 2.52 -13.77
N ARG A 44 6.13 1.79 -14.65
CA ARG A 44 4.72 1.46 -14.44
C ARG A 44 4.55 0.50 -13.25
N TYR A 45 5.40 -0.51 -13.15
CA TYR A 45 5.37 -1.50 -12.08
C TYR A 45 5.68 -0.88 -10.71
N LEU A 46 6.64 0.05 -10.65
CA LEU A 46 6.97 0.78 -9.43
C LEU A 46 5.82 1.68 -8.96
N ASN A 47 5.17 2.38 -9.89
CA ASN A 47 3.98 3.19 -9.58
C ASN A 47 2.82 2.33 -9.08
N ASP A 48 2.54 1.19 -9.73
CA ASP A 48 1.48 0.27 -9.33
C ASP A 48 1.77 -0.34 -7.94
N TYR A 49 3.05 -0.63 -7.64
CA TYR A 49 3.49 -1.13 -6.34
C TYR A 49 3.35 -0.05 -5.24
N ALA A 50 3.79 1.18 -5.50
CA ALA A 50 3.63 2.30 -4.57
C ALA A 50 2.15 2.65 -4.35
N ALA A 51 1.32 2.58 -5.39
CA ALA A 51 -0.12 2.79 -5.28
C ALA A 51 -0.77 1.82 -4.27
N ARG A 52 -0.31 0.56 -4.21
CA ARG A 52 -0.73 -0.40 -3.19
C ARG A 52 -0.44 0.10 -1.77
N VAL A 53 0.78 0.57 -1.52
CA VAL A 53 1.18 1.14 -0.20
C VAL A 53 0.27 2.31 0.17
N GLN A 54 -0.08 3.17 -0.79
CA GLN A 54 -1.00 4.27 -0.55
C GLN A 54 -2.42 3.78 -0.17
N MET A 55 -2.89 2.71 -0.80
CA MET A 55 -4.18 2.09 -0.48
C MET A 55 -4.18 1.46 0.92
N GLU A 56 -3.12 0.74 1.28
CA GLU A 56 -2.92 0.15 2.59
C GLU A 56 -2.85 1.23 3.68
N ALA A 57 -2.16 2.34 3.43
CA ALA A 57 -2.12 3.48 4.34
C ALA A 57 -3.50 4.08 4.59
N ARG A 58 -4.32 4.27 3.54
CA ARG A 58 -5.70 4.75 3.68
C ARG A 58 -6.57 3.77 4.47
N TYR A 59 -6.40 2.47 4.23
CA TYR A 59 -7.08 1.42 4.96
C TYR A 59 -6.77 1.49 6.47
N PHE A 60 -5.49 1.59 6.84
CA PHE A 60 -5.10 1.72 8.25
C PHE A 60 -5.59 3.01 8.90
N LEU A 61 -5.57 4.12 8.16
CA LEU A 61 -6.11 5.39 8.65
C LEU A 61 -7.61 5.27 8.97
N GLU A 62 -8.39 4.68 8.07
CA GLU A 62 -9.84 4.50 8.25
C GLU A 62 -10.16 3.62 9.45
N LEU A 63 -9.47 2.48 9.59
CA LEU A 63 -9.58 1.60 10.77
C LEU A 63 -9.28 2.37 12.06
N SER A 64 -8.25 3.22 12.05
CA SER A 64 -7.77 3.93 13.24
C SER A 64 -8.69 5.05 13.72
N GLN A 65 -9.49 5.66 12.83
CA GLN A 65 -10.25 6.88 13.14
C GLN A 65 -11.77 6.67 13.19
N ASN A 66 -12.31 5.78 12.34
CA ASN A 66 -13.73 5.81 12.02
C ASN A 66 -14.49 4.55 12.42
N LEU A 67 -13.79 3.44 12.71
CA LEU A 67 -14.42 2.14 12.94
C LEU A 67 -14.28 1.70 14.39
N ASN A 68 -15.30 2.00 15.19
CA ASN A 68 -15.32 1.76 16.64
C ASN A 68 -16.05 0.47 17.04
N THR A 69 -16.71 -0.21 16.11
CA THR A 69 -17.36 -1.50 16.37
C THR A 69 -16.65 -2.61 15.58
N ARG A 70 -16.66 -3.82 16.15
CA ARG A 70 -16.07 -5.01 15.51
C ARG A 70 -16.72 -5.27 14.15
N SER A 71 -18.04 -5.19 14.08
CA SER A 71 -18.81 -5.45 12.86
C SER A 71 -18.47 -4.46 11.75
N ASP A 72 -18.37 -3.17 12.05
CA ASP A 72 -18.03 -2.16 11.03
C ASP A 72 -16.59 -2.34 10.54
N ALA A 73 -15.65 -2.56 11.46
CA ALA A 73 -14.26 -2.86 11.13
C ALA A 73 -14.16 -4.13 10.26
N PHE A 74 -14.88 -5.19 10.63
CA PHE A 74 -14.92 -6.44 9.87
C PHE A 74 -15.44 -6.23 8.45
N LEU A 75 -16.58 -5.56 8.28
CA LEU A 75 -17.19 -5.32 6.98
C LEU A 75 -16.29 -4.46 6.09
N TYR A 76 -15.64 -3.45 6.67
CA TYR A 76 -14.69 -2.61 5.95
C TYR A 76 -13.47 -3.41 5.49
N THR A 77 -12.85 -4.20 6.38
CA THR A 77 -11.71 -5.07 6.04
C THR A 77 -12.08 -6.12 5.00
N LYS A 78 -13.26 -6.74 5.10
CA LYS A 78 -13.76 -7.67 4.10
C LYS A 78 -13.88 -6.99 2.73
N GLY A 79 -14.52 -5.83 2.67
CA GLY A 79 -14.67 -5.07 1.43
C GLY A 79 -13.34 -4.60 0.84
N TYR A 80 -12.35 -4.27 1.68
CA TYR A 80 -10.99 -3.98 1.25
C TYR A 80 -10.33 -5.21 0.59
N LEU A 81 -10.39 -6.38 1.24
CA LEU A 81 -9.79 -7.61 0.71
C LEU A 81 -10.44 -8.07 -0.60
N GLU A 82 -11.77 -8.01 -0.69
CA GLU A 82 -12.51 -8.38 -1.92
C GLU A 82 -12.16 -7.49 -3.12
N ARG A 83 -11.85 -6.22 -2.89
CA ARG A 83 -11.44 -5.28 -3.95
C ARG A 83 -9.99 -5.43 -4.36
N ASN A 84 -9.14 -5.89 -3.45
CA ASN A 84 -7.68 -5.83 -3.59
C ASN A 84 -7.01 -7.20 -3.67
N SER A 85 -7.75 -8.31 -3.72
CA SER A 85 -7.22 -9.67 -3.87
C SER A 85 -6.57 -9.88 -5.25
N THR A 86 -5.36 -9.39 -5.43
CA THR A 86 -4.59 -9.43 -6.68
C THR A 86 -3.15 -9.89 -6.45
N ASP A 87 -2.95 -10.80 -5.49
CA ASP A 87 -1.63 -11.27 -5.07
C ASP A 87 -0.75 -11.78 -6.22
N ASP A 88 -1.33 -12.44 -7.23
CA ASP A 88 -0.55 -12.96 -8.38
C ASP A 88 0.01 -11.83 -9.26
N TYR A 89 -0.74 -10.74 -9.40
CA TYR A 89 -0.27 -9.55 -10.11
C TYR A 89 0.87 -8.88 -9.34
N PHE A 90 0.72 -8.66 -8.03
CA PHE A 90 1.76 -8.03 -7.25
C PHE A 90 3.03 -8.89 -7.12
N LYS A 91 2.92 -10.22 -7.06
CA LYS A 91 4.10 -11.11 -7.17
C LYS A 91 4.82 -11.01 -8.51
N SER A 92 4.11 -10.67 -9.58
CA SER A 92 4.74 -10.40 -10.88
C SER A 92 5.46 -9.05 -10.90
N VAL A 93 4.87 -8.04 -10.24
CA VAL A 93 5.46 -6.71 -10.05
C VAL A 93 6.75 -6.81 -9.22
N GLU A 94 6.73 -7.55 -8.10
CA GLU A 94 7.90 -7.77 -7.24
C GLU A 94 9.07 -8.43 -7.99
N ARG A 95 8.78 -9.43 -8.83
CA ARG A 95 9.80 -10.05 -9.69
C ARG A 95 10.36 -9.06 -10.71
N ALA A 96 9.50 -8.29 -11.37
CA ALA A 96 9.95 -7.27 -12.32
C ALA A 96 10.80 -6.18 -11.64
N MET A 97 10.46 -5.79 -10.40
CA MET A 97 11.29 -4.90 -9.60
C MET A 97 12.66 -5.50 -9.32
N LEU A 98 12.75 -6.76 -8.90
CA LEU A 98 14.04 -7.41 -8.64
C LEU A 98 14.89 -7.56 -9.91
N ASP A 99 14.28 -7.89 -11.05
CA ASP A 99 14.98 -8.05 -12.33
C ASP A 99 15.52 -6.72 -12.88
N ALA A 100 14.93 -5.58 -12.49
CA ALA A 100 15.32 -4.24 -12.94
C ALA A 100 16.55 -3.67 -12.21
N TYR A 101 16.98 -4.27 -11.09
CA TYR A 101 18.08 -3.74 -10.26
C TYR A 101 19.35 -4.59 -10.34
N GLU A 102 20.51 -3.95 -10.19
CA GLU A 102 21.79 -4.64 -10.09
C GLU A 102 21.86 -5.54 -8.85
N GLU A 103 22.61 -6.64 -8.91
CA GLU A 103 22.74 -7.61 -7.81
C GLU A 103 23.11 -6.97 -6.46
N LYS A 104 23.90 -5.90 -6.47
CA LYS A 104 24.31 -5.17 -5.26
C LYS A 104 23.15 -4.42 -4.59
N ASP A 105 22.12 -4.04 -5.34
CA ASP A 105 20.98 -3.23 -4.88
C ASP A 105 19.76 -4.11 -4.54
N LYS A 106 19.71 -5.34 -5.06
CA LYS A 106 18.65 -6.33 -4.76
C LYS A 106 18.41 -6.58 -3.27
N PRO A 107 19.41 -6.60 -2.37
CA PRO A 107 19.14 -6.75 -0.93
C PRO A 107 18.20 -5.67 -0.38
N VAL A 108 18.36 -4.42 -0.80
CA VAL A 108 17.49 -3.31 -0.36
C VAL A 108 16.07 -3.46 -0.93
N VAL A 109 15.97 -3.78 -2.22
CA VAL A 109 14.67 -4.04 -2.87
C VAL A 109 13.93 -5.20 -2.19
N ASN A 110 14.65 -6.27 -1.84
CA ASN A 110 14.08 -7.39 -1.09
C ASN A 110 13.57 -7.00 0.30
N GLN A 111 14.25 -6.08 1.00
CA GLN A 111 13.78 -5.59 2.30
C GLN A 111 12.48 -4.80 2.17
N ILE A 112 12.38 -3.93 1.16
CA ILE A 112 11.14 -3.18 0.86
C ILE A 112 9.99 -4.14 0.57
N ILE A 113 10.22 -5.15 -0.29
CA ILE A 113 9.25 -6.20 -0.60
C ILE A 113 8.85 -6.98 0.66
N GLY A 114 9.82 -7.31 1.52
CA GLY A 114 9.57 -8.00 2.79
C GLY A 114 8.60 -7.24 3.69
N VAL A 115 8.83 -5.95 3.91
CA VAL A 115 7.96 -5.11 4.75
C VAL A 115 6.57 -4.93 4.14
N ASN A 116 6.45 -4.77 2.82
CA ASN A 116 5.14 -4.74 2.16
C ASN A 116 4.39 -6.07 2.31
N ASN A 117 5.09 -7.20 2.28
CA ASN A 117 4.47 -8.50 2.55
C ASN A 117 4.00 -8.62 4.00
N GLU A 118 4.75 -8.10 4.97
CA GLU A 118 4.32 -8.05 6.38
C GLU A 118 3.03 -7.24 6.56
N ILE A 119 2.87 -6.12 5.85
CA ILE A 119 1.63 -5.31 5.84
C ILE A 119 0.44 -6.14 5.32
N ASN A 120 0.64 -6.89 4.25
CA ASN A 120 -0.42 -7.72 3.68
C ASN A 120 -0.84 -8.87 4.58
N ILE A 121 0.15 -9.51 5.22
CA ILE A 121 -0.12 -10.52 6.25
C ILE A 121 -0.86 -9.85 7.43
N LEU A 122 -0.57 -8.60 7.78
CA LEU A 122 -1.23 -7.89 8.87
C LEU A 122 -2.72 -7.67 8.56
N ILE A 123 -3.03 -7.26 7.34
CA ILE A 123 -4.42 -7.07 6.89
C ILE A 123 -5.19 -8.41 6.98
N GLY A 124 -4.58 -9.52 6.56
CA GLY A 124 -5.18 -10.85 6.72
C GLY A 124 -5.42 -11.25 8.17
N ASN A 125 -4.46 -10.99 9.07
CA ASN A 125 -4.64 -11.28 10.49
C ASN A 125 -5.68 -10.36 11.15
N LEU A 126 -5.79 -9.10 10.73
CA LEU A 126 -6.86 -8.19 11.18
C LEU A 126 -8.24 -8.73 10.76
N TYR A 127 -8.38 -9.22 9.53
CA TYR A 127 -9.61 -9.87 9.08
C TYR A 127 -9.98 -11.05 9.98
N ASP A 128 -9.03 -11.95 10.24
CA ASP A 128 -9.24 -13.11 11.10
C ASP A 128 -9.61 -12.71 12.54
N TYR A 129 -8.92 -11.72 13.10
CA TYR A 129 -9.19 -11.16 14.42
C TYR A 129 -10.63 -10.65 14.53
N LEU A 130 -11.03 -9.81 13.58
CA LEU A 130 -12.36 -9.19 13.55
C LEU A 130 -13.47 -10.22 13.33
N ASN A 131 -13.19 -11.30 12.57
CA ASN A 131 -14.14 -12.38 12.31
C ASN A 131 -14.36 -13.30 13.52
N ARG A 132 -13.30 -13.64 14.26
CA ARG A 132 -13.32 -14.73 15.27
C ARG A 132 -13.58 -14.27 16.70
N HIS A 133 -13.19 -13.05 17.07
CA HIS A 133 -13.31 -12.58 18.45
C HIS A 133 -14.71 -12.05 18.77
N ASP A 134 -15.11 -12.17 20.03
CA ASP A 134 -16.31 -11.53 20.55
C ASP A 134 -16.10 -10.02 20.79
N ASP A 135 -17.19 -9.32 21.03
CA ASP A 135 -17.16 -7.86 21.20
C ASP A 135 -16.42 -7.43 22.50
N ASN A 136 -16.30 -8.31 23.50
CA ASN A 136 -15.60 -8.02 24.75
C ASN A 136 -14.08 -8.03 24.54
N ASP A 137 -13.55 -9.04 23.85
CA ASP A 137 -12.13 -9.14 23.54
C ASP A 137 -11.71 -8.10 22.49
N PHE A 138 -12.60 -7.78 21.56
CA PHE A 138 -12.45 -6.62 20.69
C PHE A 138 -12.28 -5.34 21.50
N ALA A 139 -13.22 -5.00 22.40
CA ALA A 139 -13.20 -3.74 23.15
C ALA A 139 -11.94 -3.54 24.00
N LYS A 140 -11.35 -4.62 24.53
CA LYS A 140 -10.12 -4.56 25.35
C LYS A 140 -8.88 -4.14 24.55
N LYS A 141 -8.77 -4.61 23.30
CA LYS A 141 -7.54 -4.53 22.49
C LYS A 141 -7.64 -3.52 21.36
N TRP A 142 -8.85 -3.22 20.90
CA TRP A 142 -9.07 -2.44 19.68
C TRP A 142 -8.51 -1.02 19.76
N GLY A 143 -8.74 -0.30 20.86
CA GLY A 143 -8.20 1.05 21.03
C GLY A 143 -6.67 1.08 20.99
N ASP A 144 -6.02 0.01 21.41
CA ASP A 144 -4.58 -0.14 21.33
C ASP A 144 -4.13 -0.47 19.90
N ILE A 145 -4.83 -1.36 19.19
CA ILE A 145 -4.59 -1.64 17.77
C ILE A 145 -4.73 -0.34 16.95
N GLN A 146 -5.80 0.43 17.15
CA GLN A 146 -6.05 1.70 16.44
C GLN A 146 -4.90 2.70 16.61
N LYS A 147 -4.34 2.84 17.82
CA LYS A 147 -3.16 3.71 18.05
C LYS A 147 -1.95 3.27 17.22
N ARG A 148 -1.67 1.96 17.13
CA ARG A 148 -0.55 1.44 16.33
C ARG A 148 -0.81 1.63 14.83
N LEU A 149 -2.04 1.40 14.36
CA LEU A 149 -2.46 1.68 12.99
C LEU A 149 -2.35 3.18 12.65
N GLN A 150 -2.66 4.07 13.59
CA GLN A 150 -2.46 5.50 13.39
C GLN A 150 -0.97 5.86 13.32
N ALA A 151 -0.13 5.21 14.13
CA ALA A 151 1.32 5.43 14.16
C ALA A 151 2.05 4.90 12.91
N ILE A 152 1.52 3.87 12.25
CA ILE A 152 2.10 3.33 11.01
C ILE A 152 1.85 4.28 9.81
N TYR A 153 0.72 4.99 9.79
CA TYR A 153 0.30 5.84 8.67
C TYR A 153 1.38 6.81 8.14
N PRO A 154 2.02 7.66 8.98
CA PRO A 154 3.05 8.60 8.50
C PRO A 154 4.34 7.92 8.02
N LEU A 155 4.55 6.63 8.35
CA LEU A 155 5.68 5.85 7.82
C LEU A 155 5.38 5.34 6.41
N LEU A 156 4.10 5.13 6.08
CA LEU A 156 3.70 4.59 4.78
C LEU A 156 3.61 5.68 3.71
N VAL A 157 3.08 6.86 4.06
CA VAL A 157 2.83 7.94 3.11
C VAL A 157 3.09 9.31 3.74
N SER A 158 3.49 10.28 2.92
CA SER A 158 3.54 11.69 3.30
C SER A 158 3.11 12.61 2.16
N GLY A 159 3.07 13.92 2.43
CA GLY A 159 2.79 14.95 1.44
C GLY A 159 4.00 15.38 0.60
N SER A 160 5.20 14.84 0.87
CA SER A 160 6.44 15.19 0.17
C SER A 160 7.09 13.97 -0.46
N SER A 161 7.51 14.08 -1.72
CA SER A 161 8.27 13.04 -2.40
C SER A 161 9.70 12.88 -1.87
N SER A 162 10.18 13.83 -1.06
CA SER A 162 11.51 13.78 -0.45
C SER A 162 11.57 12.98 0.85
N ASP A 163 10.42 12.70 1.47
CA ASP A 163 10.40 12.03 2.77
C ASP A 163 10.70 10.54 2.61
N VAL A 164 11.37 9.96 3.60
CA VAL A 164 11.63 8.52 3.63
C VAL A 164 10.37 7.82 4.16
N THR A 165 9.47 7.48 3.23
CA THR A 165 8.23 6.73 3.47
C THR A 165 8.18 5.48 2.63
N LEU A 166 7.41 4.47 3.05
CA LEU A 166 7.33 3.21 2.32
C LEU A 166 6.83 3.41 0.89
N TYR A 167 5.91 4.36 0.67
CA TYR A 167 5.45 4.77 -0.66
C TYR A 167 6.59 5.31 -1.52
N ASN A 168 7.34 6.30 -1.03
CA ASN A 168 8.41 6.95 -1.82
C ASN A 168 9.53 5.96 -2.15
N VAL A 169 9.93 5.12 -1.19
CA VAL A 169 11.00 4.14 -1.41
C VAL A 169 10.53 2.97 -2.28
N SER A 170 9.23 2.65 -2.29
CA SER A 170 8.66 1.67 -3.23
C SER A 170 8.55 2.23 -4.65
N ASN A 171 8.29 3.54 -4.78
CA ASN A 171 8.15 4.21 -6.06
C ASN A 171 9.51 4.46 -6.74
N ASN A 172 10.54 4.81 -5.97
CA ASN A 172 11.89 5.12 -6.47
C ASN A 172 13.00 4.44 -5.63
N PRO A 173 13.07 3.10 -5.51
CA PRO A 173 14.03 2.44 -4.63
C PRO A 173 15.50 2.86 -4.82
N SER A 174 15.90 3.11 -6.07
CA SER A 174 17.27 3.53 -6.45
C SER A 174 17.75 4.80 -5.75
N GLU A 175 16.86 5.76 -5.45
CA GLU A 175 17.20 7.01 -4.76
C GLU A 175 17.52 6.79 -3.27
N PHE A 176 17.08 5.67 -2.71
CA PHE A 176 17.14 5.39 -1.27
C PHE A 176 18.09 4.25 -0.90
N VAL A 177 18.71 3.56 -1.87
CA VAL A 177 19.63 2.42 -1.62
C VAL A 177 20.75 2.77 -0.62
N ASN A 178 21.26 4.00 -0.68
CA ASN A 178 22.32 4.47 0.22
C ASN A 178 21.79 5.32 1.40
N ASN A 179 20.48 5.47 1.54
CA ASN A 179 19.88 6.28 2.59
C ASN A 179 19.80 5.48 3.89
N LYS A 180 20.51 5.93 4.93
CA LYS A 180 20.52 5.28 6.25
C LYS A 180 19.16 5.27 6.93
N GLU A 181 18.29 6.23 6.62
CA GLU A 181 16.95 6.33 7.18
C GLU A 181 16.01 5.27 6.61
N LEU A 182 16.31 4.70 5.44
CA LEU A 182 15.52 3.59 4.87
C LEU A 182 15.48 2.41 5.83
N HIS A 183 16.63 2.00 6.35
CA HIS A 183 16.67 0.86 7.28
C HIS A 183 15.85 1.14 8.54
N VAL A 184 15.94 2.36 9.08
CA VAL A 184 15.17 2.80 10.25
C VAL A 184 13.67 2.82 9.95
N LEU A 185 13.27 3.26 8.76
CA LEU A 185 11.88 3.22 8.30
C LEU A 185 11.37 1.78 8.30
N LEU A 186 12.07 0.87 7.62
CA LEU A 186 11.64 -0.52 7.46
C LEU A 186 11.53 -1.23 8.82
N GLU A 187 12.52 -1.04 9.70
CA GLU A 187 12.50 -1.60 11.06
C GLU A 187 11.31 -1.08 11.88
N LYS A 188 11.02 0.23 11.82
CA LYS A 188 9.88 0.82 12.55
C LYS A 188 8.54 0.30 12.04
N VAL A 189 8.38 0.14 10.73
CA VAL A 189 7.16 -0.43 10.15
C VAL A 189 6.97 -1.86 10.64
N SER A 190 8.01 -2.71 10.53
CA SER A 190 7.97 -4.09 11.02
C SER A 190 7.71 -4.19 12.52
N GLN A 191 8.30 -3.31 13.33
CA GLN A 191 8.05 -3.28 14.77
C GLN A 191 6.57 -2.99 15.10
N ILE A 192 5.97 -1.99 14.44
CA ILE A 192 4.56 -1.66 14.66
C ILE A 192 3.66 -2.83 14.23
N ILE A 193 3.97 -3.49 13.11
CA ILE A 193 3.25 -4.68 12.65
C ILE A 193 3.33 -5.80 13.70
N ASN A 194 4.52 -6.06 14.26
CA ASN A 194 4.72 -7.06 15.30
C ASN A 194 3.98 -6.72 16.59
N ASP A 195 3.93 -5.45 17.00
CA ASP A 195 3.16 -5.01 18.15
C ASP A 195 1.66 -5.28 17.95
N ILE A 196 1.13 -5.02 16.75
CA ILE A 196 -0.26 -5.33 16.42
C ILE A 196 -0.50 -6.83 16.42
N TYR A 197 0.41 -7.64 15.89
CA TYR A 197 0.31 -9.09 15.98
C TYR A 197 0.29 -9.60 17.41
N GLY A 198 1.10 -9.02 18.29
CA GLY A 198 1.10 -9.32 19.71
C GLY A 198 -0.29 -9.09 20.33
N LEU A 199 -0.95 -7.98 19.99
CA LEU A 199 -2.30 -7.68 20.46
C LEU A 199 -3.34 -8.66 19.91
N ILE A 200 -3.30 -8.95 18.61
CA ILE A 200 -4.26 -9.83 17.94
C ILE A 200 -4.15 -11.28 18.45
N ARG A 201 -2.95 -11.77 18.73
CA ARG A 201 -2.69 -13.16 19.12
C ARG A 201 -2.66 -13.40 20.63
N SER A 202 -2.65 -12.34 21.43
CA SER A 202 -2.75 -12.48 22.88
C SER A 202 -4.12 -13.09 23.24
N PRO A 203 -4.18 -14.00 24.22
CA PRO A 203 -5.45 -14.55 24.71
C PRO A 203 -6.36 -13.47 25.32
#